data_AF-A0AA86P5P2-F1
#
_entry.id   AF-A0AA86P5P2-F1
#
_cell.length_a   1.000
_cell.length_b   1.000
_cell.length_c   1.000
_cell.angle_alpha   90.00
_cell.angle_beta   90.00
_cell.angle_gamma   90.00
#
_symmetry.space_group_name_H-M   'P 1'
#
loop_
_entity.id
_entity.type
_entity.pdbx_description
1 polymer ?
#
loop_
_entity_poly.entity_id
_entity_poly.type
_entity_poly.pdbx_seq_one_letter_code
_entity_poly.pdbx_strand_id
1 'polypeptide(L)'
;MPTRNENIYATFKEIVTAPIEYNVKQNTEWKRKYLYYGYSTISKVEFDNYLSILFIMFVNGAKGSAQNNWSKDPIYKNQYITSIDMDYKQWQEVNRCIYFGNSDFIEEFDDRADTQGEDQYEKSDSEPEPDNEYAETEDELERKNLAYERTEYEIIEQQNKVHVMAESIKRVQTFLKMLQNQFQKIYYKYQNLFCGSNLVIDEQLIKFFGRIFFSQFNPSKPAKRGILVRTCVDCFLNFVLSMDLYAGKLTKGDRDVMSIIDRLLCFKLPYQTKLFCDNWYTTLSVVDKIIRRNIQYIGGIIKQNQESIYTQKIIV
;
A
#
# COMPACT_ATOMS: atom_id res chain seq x y z
N MET A 1 8.53 8.78 30.55
CA MET A 1 7.66 8.71 29.36
C MET A 1 8.55 8.92 28.15
N PRO A 2 8.52 8.03 27.13
CA PRO A 2 9.39 8.20 25.99
C PRO A 2 9.05 9.50 25.25
N THR A 3 10.08 10.21 24.80
CA THR A 3 9.92 11.48 24.10
C THR A 3 9.23 11.27 22.75
N ARG A 4 8.57 12.29 22.21
CA ARG A 4 7.81 12.22 20.95
C ARG A 4 8.63 11.67 19.75
N ASN A 5 9.95 11.86 19.76
CA ASN A 5 10.87 11.37 18.74
C ASN A 5 11.19 9.87 18.90
N GLU A 6 11.15 9.33 20.11
CA GLU A 6 11.36 7.89 20.37
C GLU A 6 10.20 7.06 19.82
N ASN A 7 8.98 7.60 19.77
CA ASN A 7 7.80 6.88 19.30
C ASN A 7 7.80 6.74 17.75
N ILE A 8 8.19 7.79 17.01
CA ILE A 8 8.34 7.71 15.55
C ILE A 8 9.48 6.75 15.20
N TYR A 9 10.62 6.89 15.88
CA TYR A 9 11.75 6.00 15.67
C TYR A 9 11.40 4.55 16.02
N ALA A 10 10.62 4.28 17.06
CA ALA A 10 10.15 2.94 17.40
C ALA A 10 9.26 2.34 16.30
N THR A 11 8.30 3.11 15.76
CA THR A 11 7.45 2.63 14.65
C THR A 11 8.27 2.36 13.38
N PHE A 12 9.22 3.24 13.04
CA PHE A 12 10.11 3.01 11.89
C PHE A 12 11.11 1.87 12.14
N LYS A 13 11.60 1.71 13.37
CA LYS A 13 12.48 0.60 13.73
C LYS A 13 11.74 -0.72 13.55
N GLU A 14 10.52 -0.86 14.07
CA GLU A 14 9.65 -2.04 13.90
C GLU A 14 9.46 -2.40 12.42
N ILE A 15 9.19 -1.39 11.58
CA ILE A 15 9.08 -1.53 10.13
C ILE A 15 10.36 -2.10 9.49
N VAL A 16 11.55 -1.73 9.96
CA VAL A 16 12.81 -2.18 9.31
C VAL A 16 13.39 -3.45 9.95
N THR A 17 13.08 -3.75 11.22
CA THR A 17 13.59 -4.97 11.89
C THR A 17 12.78 -6.23 11.57
N ALA A 18 11.44 -6.16 11.53
CA ALA A 18 10.60 -7.32 11.21
C ALA A 18 10.95 -8.04 9.88
N PRO A 19 11.32 -7.33 8.80
CA PRO A 19 11.76 -7.94 7.54
C PRO A 19 13.12 -8.62 7.61
N ILE A 20 14.04 -8.12 8.43
CA ILE A 20 15.38 -8.69 8.54
C ILE A 20 15.27 -10.01 9.31
N GLU A 21 14.51 -10.03 10.41
CA GLU A 21 14.20 -11.25 11.15
C GLU A 21 13.48 -12.28 10.27
N TYR A 22 12.55 -11.85 9.43
CA TYR A 22 11.89 -12.71 8.44
C TYR A 22 12.85 -13.28 7.38
N ASN A 23 13.66 -12.43 6.74
CA ASN A 23 14.64 -12.86 5.74
C ASN A 23 15.73 -13.76 6.34
N VAL A 24 16.01 -13.63 7.63
CA VAL A 24 16.89 -14.54 8.38
C VAL A 24 16.19 -15.89 8.64
N LYS A 25 14.89 -15.89 8.95
CA LYS A 25 14.10 -17.11 9.21
C LYS A 25 13.82 -17.97 7.97
N GLN A 26 13.43 -17.38 6.83
CA GLN A 26 13.07 -18.13 5.60
C GLN A 26 14.25 -18.49 4.66
N ASN A 27 15.47 -18.61 5.21
CA ASN A 27 16.67 -18.73 4.38
C ASN A 27 17.04 -20.20 4.13
N THR A 28 16.49 -20.79 3.06
CA THR A 28 17.04 -22.00 2.44
C THR A 28 18.42 -21.72 1.86
N GLU A 29 19.30 -22.72 1.93
CA GLU A 29 20.75 -22.67 1.70
C GLU A 29 21.19 -21.99 0.38
N TRP A 30 20.29 -21.90 -0.62
CA TRP A 30 20.54 -21.30 -1.93
C TRP A 30 20.44 -19.75 -1.99
N LYS A 31 19.66 -19.10 -1.11
CA LYS A 31 19.56 -17.61 -1.07
C LYS A 31 20.72 -16.95 -0.31
N ARG A 32 21.51 -17.72 0.46
CA ARG A 32 22.72 -17.26 1.17
C ARG A 32 23.84 -16.74 0.26
N LYS A 33 23.79 -17.02 -1.05
CA LYS A 33 24.86 -16.61 -1.98
C LYS A 33 24.92 -15.09 -2.25
N TYR A 34 23.88 -14.33 -1.89
CA TYR A 34 23.75 -12.91 -2.27
C TYR A 34 23.43 -11.92 -1.13
N LEU A 35 23.25 -12.39 0.11
CA LEU A 35 23.23 -11.52 1.28
C LEU A 35 24.65 -11.37 1.81
N TYR A 36 25.12 -10.15 2.05
CA TYR A 36 26.41 -9.95 2.70
C TYR A 36 26.32 -10.54 4.11
N TYR A 37 27.13 -11.57 4.39
CA TYR A 37 27.16 -12.29 5.67
C TYR A 37 27.14 -11.31 6.87
N GLY A 38 26.08 -11.35 7.68
CA GLY A 38 26.06 -10.73 9.02
C GLY A 38 25.00 -9.65 9.31
N TYR A 39 24.18 -9.22 8.35
CA TYR A 39 23.11 -8.24 8.65
C TYR A 39 21.91 -8.91 9.33
N SER A 40 21.79 -8.77 10.65
CA SER A 40 20.68 -9.34 11.45
C SER A 40 19.66 -8.29 11.90
N THR A 41 20.08 -7.03 12.11
CA THR A 41 19.20 -5.90 12.47
C THR A 41 19.81 -4.58 11.99
N ILE A 42 18.99 -3.60 11.59
CA ILE A 42 19.46 -2.25 11.32
C ILE A 42 19.50 -1.45 12.63
N SER A 43 20.57 -0.70 12.87
CA SER A 43 20.64 0.26 13.96
C SER A 43 19.93 1.57 13.62
N LYS A 44 19.69 2.42 14.63
CA LYS A 44 19.14 3.77 14.43
C LYS A 44 19.98 4.59 13.47
N VAL A 45 21.28 4.56 13.72
CA VAL A 45 22.26 5.35 13.00
C VAL A 45 22.30 4.91 11.54
N GLU A 46 22.27 3.60 11.26
CA GLU A 46 22.22 3.10 9.88
C GLU A 46 20.92 3.50 9.18
N PHE A 47 19.77 3.44 9.86
CA PHE A 47 18.51 3.88 9.27
C PHE A 47 18.48 5.39 8.99
N ASP A 48 19.00 6.20 9.92
CA ASP A 48 19.14 7.65 9.75
C ASP A 48 20.12 7.99 8.60
N ASN A 49 21.21 7.23 8.46
CA ASN A 49 22.15 7.33 7.34
C ASN A 49 21.47 6.98 6.01
N TYR A 50 20.69 5.90 5.97
CA TYR A 50 19.92 5.49 4.80
C TYR A 50 18.93 6.58 4.36
N LEU A 51 18.15 7.13 5.29
CA LEU A 51 17.22 8.23 5.00
C LEU A 51 17.94 9.50 4.55
N SER A 52 19.09 9.81 5.16
CA SER A 52 19.91 10.96 4.77
C SER A 52 20.40 10.84 3.33
N ILE A 53 20.85 9.65 2.93
CA ILE A 53 21.26 9.37 1.55
C ILE A 53 20.08 9.53 0.59
N LEU A 54 18.90 8.99 0.91
CA LEU A 54 17.68 9.18 0.09
C LEU A 54 17.32 10.66 -0.08
N PHE A 55 17.40 11.45 0.99
CA PHE A 55 17.13 12.89 0.94
C PHE A 55 18.13 13.62 0.05
N ILE A 56 19.42 13.30 0.17
CA ILE A 56 20.47 13.89 -0.67
C ILE A 56 20.29 13.48 -2.15
N MET A 57 19.91 12.23 -2.41
CA MET A 57 19.57 11.77 -3.78
C MET A 57 18.38 12.53 -4.35
N PHE A 58 17.35 12.80 -3.53
CA PHE A 58 16.20 13.60 -3.94
C PHE A 58 16.61 15.03 -4.31
N VAL A 59 17.37 15.71 -3.44
CA VAL A 59 17.80 17.10 -3.67
C VAL A 59 18.73 17.23 -4.89
N ASN A 60 19.63 16.27 -5.12
CA ASN A 60 20.58 16.32 -6.23
C ASN A 60 20.01 15.80 -7.56
N GLY A 61 18.83 15.17 -7.54
CA GLY A 61 18.23 14.55 -8.71
C GLY A 61 18.88 13.22 -9.14
N ALA A 62 18.26 12.56 -10.11
CA ALA A 62 18.69 11.24 -10.57
C ALA A 62 19.99 11.31 -11.40
N LYS A 63 21.03 10.59 -10.95
CA LYS A 63 22.35 10.49 -11.63
C LYS A 63 22.50 9.21 -12.47
N GLY A 64 21.41 8.72 -13.06
CA GLY A 64 21.38 7.42 -13.74
C GLY A 64 21.33 6.27 -12.72
N SER A 65 22.31 5.36 -12.76
CA SER A 65 22.40 4.22 -11.84
C SER A 65 22.64 4.67 -10.40
N ALA A 66 21.99 4.02 -9.42
CA ALA A 66 22.07 4.40 -8.00
C ALA A 66 23.52 4.41 -7.47
N GLN A 67 24.35 3.45 -7.89
CA GLN A 67 25.77 3.34 -7.53
C GLN A 67 26.60 4.58 -7.88
N ASN A 68 26.16 5.38 -8.86
CA ASN A 68 26.87 6.59 -9.27
C ASN A 68 26.93 7.63 -8.12
N ASN A 69 26.03 7.57 -7.15
CA ASN A 69 26.07 8.41 -5.96
C ASN A 69 27.31 8.18 -5.08
N TRP A 70 27.97 7.02 -5.20
CA TRP A 70 29.23 6.68 -4.53
C TRP A 70 30.44 6.71 -5.49
N SER A 71 30.26 7.21 -6.72
CA SER A 71 31.35 7.27 -7.70
C SER A 71 32.41 8.30 -7.31
N LYS A 72 33.67 7.98 -7.62
CA LYS A 72 34.82 8.90 -7.50
C LYS A 72 34.94 9.85 -8.70
N ASP A 73 34.24 9.55 -9.80
CA ASP A 73 34.23 10.38 -11.00
C ASP A 73 33.68 11.78 -10.67
N PRO A 74 34.40 12.87 -10.97
CA PRO A 74 33.94 14.25 -10.74
C PRO A 74 32.54 14.56 -11.28
N ILE A 75 32.10 13.89 -12.35
CA ILE A 75 30.76 14.08 -12.94
C ILE A 75 29.67 13.61 -11.98
N TYR A 76 29.92 12.51 -11.27
CA TYR A 76 28.93 11.86 -10.42
C TYR A 76 29.16 12.10 -8.92
N LYS A 77 30.37 12.51 -8.54
CA LYS A 77 30.83 12.68 -7.15
C LYS A 77 29.80 13.44 -6.32
N ASN A 78 29.49 12.90 -5.14
CA ASN A 78 28.61 13.51 -4.17
C ASN A 78 29.31 13.56 -2.81
N GLN A 79 29.90 14.72 -2.49
CA GLN A 79 30.67 14.89 -1.26
C GLN A 79 29.85 14.61 0.02
N TYR A 80 28.55 14.90 -0.02
CA TYR A 80 27.65 14.69 1.11
C TYR A 80 27.36 13.20 1.34
N ILE A 81 27.16 12.43 0.26
CA ILE A 81 26.98 10.98 0.38
C ILE A 81 28.28 10.31 0.82
N THR A 82 29.43 10.74 0.28
CA THR A 82 30.73 10.17 0.68
C THR A 82 31.13 10.49 2.12
N SER A 83 30.50 11.49 2.76
CA SER A 83 30.72 11.79 4.18
C SER A 83 29.83 10.99 5.14
N ILE A 84 28.82 10.29 4.61
CA ILE A 84 27.94 9.44 5.41
C ILE A 84 28.58 8.06 5.55
N ASP A 85 28.57 7.53 6.77
CA ASP A 85 29.08 6.20 7.09
C ASP A 85 28.07 5.12 6.65
N MET A 86 27.93 4.96 5.33
CA MET A 86 27.16 3.91 4.67
C MET A 86 27.62 3.78 3.22
N ASP A 87 28.25 2.64 2.90
CA ASP A 87 28.67 2.34 1.53
C ASP A 87 27.48 1.90 0.65
N TYR A 88 27.72 1.81 -0.67
CA TYR A 88 26.68 1.43 -1.63
C TYR A 88 26.10 0.03 -1.36
N LYS A 89 26.92 -0.93 -0.92
CA LYS A 89 26.46 -2.30 -0.67
C LYS A 89 25.55 -2.32 0.56
N GLN A 90 25.96 -1.67 1.65
CA GLN A 90 25.15 -1.50 2.86
C GLN A 90 23.82 -0.83 2.53
N TRP A 91 23.86 0.31 1.82
CA TRP A 91 22.64 0.99 1.39
C TRP A 91 21.73 0.10 0.54
N GLN A 92 22.31 -0.68 -0.38
CA GLN A 92 21.56 -1.59 -1.25
C GLN A 92 20.91 -2.73 -0.48
N GLU A 93 21.57 -3.28 0.54
CA GLU A 93 20.97 -4.29 1.43
C GLU A 93 19.79 -3.70 2.20
N VAL A 94 19.97 -2.53 2.83
CA VAL A 94 18.88 -1.86 3.53
C VAL A 94 17.71 -1.61 2.58
N ASN A 95 17.97 -1.09 1.37
CA ASN A 95 16.93 -0.82 0.38
C ASN A 95 16.17 -2.09 -0.07
N ARG A 96 16.82 -3.26 -0.07
CA ARG A 96 16.19 -4.56 -0.41
C ARG A 96 15.34 -5.12 0.72
N CYS A 97 15.70 -4.79 1.97
CA CYS A 97 15.12 -5.39 3.16
C CYS A 97 14.05 -4.51 3.84
N ILE A 98 13.75 -3.31 3.35
CA ILE A 98 12.64 -2.51 3.89
C ILE A 98 11.31 -3.17 3.55
N TYR A 99 10.50 -3.43 4.57
CA TYR A 99 9.16 -3.98 4.38
C TYR A 99 8.18 -3.45 5.41
N PHE A 100 6.95 -3.21 4.97
CA PHE A 100 5.91 -2.59 5.77
C PHE A 100 4.83 -3.65 6.03
N GLY A 101 4.94 -4.43 7.10
CA GLY A 101 3.97 -5.47 7.46
C GLY A 101 4.36 -6.22 8.74
N ASN A 102 3.43 -6.97 9.34
CA ASN A 102 3.71 -7.79 10.53
C ASN A 102 4.45 -9.08 10.14
N SER A 103 5.40 -9.53 10.96
CA SER A 103 6.22 -10.74 10.74
C SER A 103 5.43 -12.05 10.81
N ASP A 104 4.28 -12.05 11.48
CA ASP A 104 3.50 -13.27 11.79
C ASP A 104 2.84 -13.92 10.55
N PHE A 105 2.74 -13.20 9.44
CA PHE A 105 2.02 -13.65 8.24
C PHE A 105 2.90 -14.23 7.16
N ILE A 106 4.19 -14.35 7.44
CA ILE A 106 5.15 -14.72 6.43
C ILE A 106 5.58 -16.19 6.56
N GLU A 107 5.05 -16.89 7.56
CA GLU A 107 5.13 -18.36 7.70
C GLU A 107 4.20 -19.09 6.72
N GLU A 108 3.07 -18.50 6.30
CA GLU A 108 2.10 -19.17 5.39
C GLU A 108 2.52 -19.21 3.90
N PHE A 109 3.64 -18.59 3.53
CA PHE A 109 4.03 -18.40 2.12
C PHE A 109 5.12 -19.32 1.58
N ASP A 110 5.79 -20.12 2.43
CA ASP A 110 6.90 -20.99 2.00
C ASP A 110 6.57 -22.49 1.98
N ASP A 111 5.45 -22.93 2.57
CA ASP A 111 5.04 -24.34 2.54
C ASP A 111 4.06 -24.61 1.38
N ARG A 112 4.54 -24.57 0.13
CA ARG A 112 3.95 -25.31 -1.01
C ARG A 112 4.72 -25.21 -2.34
N ALA A 113 6.04 -25.12 -2.28
CA ALA A 113 6.90 -25.34 -3.45
C ALA A 113 7.98 -26.38 -3.15
N ASP A 114 7.62 -27.47 -2.48
CA ASP A 114 8.28 -28.78 -2.56
C ASP A 114 7.60 -29.73 -1.57
N THR A 115 6.68 -30.55 -2.07
CA THR A 115 6.46 -31.87 -1.48
C THR A 115 6.05 -32.79 -2.62
N GLN A 116 7.04 -33.54 -3.08
CA GLN A 116 6.83 -34.78 -3.80
C GLN A 116 5.88 -35.63 -2.96
N GLY A 117 4.93 -36.28 -3.64
CA GLY A 117 3.99 -37.19 -2.99
C GLY A 117 4.73 -38.28 -2.22
N GLU A 118 4.33 -38.47 -0.97
CA GLU A 118 4.46 -39.76 -0.31
C GLU A 118 3.10 -40.08 0.32
N ASP A 119 2.41 -41.00 -0.35
CA ASP A 119 1.20 -41.65 0.10
C ASP A 119 1.45 -42.42 1.38
N GLN A 120 0.61 -42.26 2.42
CA GLN A 120 0.22 -43.35 3.32
C GLN A 120 -1.18 -43.09 3.89
N TYR A 121 -2.19 -43.79 3.37
CA TYR A 121 -3.46 -43.99 4.07
C TYR A 121 -3.59 -45.47 4.47
N GLU A 122 -3.58 -45.73 5.78
CA GLU A 122 -3.98 -47.02 6.34
C GLU A 122 -5.50 -47.20 6.22
N LYS A 123 -5.91 -48.34 5.63
CA LYS A 123 -7.29 -48.81 5.57
C LYS A 123 -7.79 -49.22 6.96
N SER A 124 -8.99 -48.78 7.32
CA SER A 124 -9.82 -49.45 8.33
C SER A 124 -11.14 -49.87 7.68
N ASP A 125 -11.32 -51.18 7.55
CA ASP A 125 -12.49 -51.83 6.98
C ASP A 125 -13.70 -51.74 7.91
N SER A 126 -14.84 -51.29 7.38
CA SER A 126 -16.16 -51.81 7.76
C SER A 126 -17.20 -51.37 6.72
N GLU A 127 -17.58 -52.28 5.83
CA GLU A 127 -18.78 -52.15 4.98
C GLU A 127 -20.05 -52.37 5.81
N PRO A 128 -21.16 -51.77 5.38
CA PRO A 128 -22.36 -52.58 5.15
C PRO A 128 -22.95 -52.41 3.74
N GLU A 129 -23.48 -53.53 3.26
CA GLU A 129 -24.02 -53.86 1.94
C GLU A 129 -25.29 -53.09 1.49
N PRO A 130 -25.70 -53.20 0.20
CA PRO A 130 -26.27 -52.11 -0.59
C PRO A 130 -27.79 -52.18 -0.76
N ASP A 131 -28.43 -51.00 -0.88
CA ASP A 131 -29.70 -50.86 -1.57
C ASP A 131 -29.46 -50.31 -2.99
N ASN A 132 -30.03 -50.96 -3.99
CA ASN A 132 -29.92 -50.69 -5.42
C ASN A 132 -30.10 -49.21 -5.79
N GLU A 133 -29.00 -48.56 -6.11
CA GLU A 133 -28.93 -47.39 -6.98
C GLU A 133 -27.72 -47.65 -7.91
N TYR A 134 -27.85 -47.38 -9.21
CA TYR A 134 -26.88 -47.73 -10.26
C TYR A 134 -25.42 -47.65 -9.75
N ALA A 135 -24.76 -48.82 -9.62
CA ALA A 135 -23.38 -48.87 -9.18
C ALA A 135 -22.51 -48.14 -10.20
N GLU A 136 -22.08 -46.92 -9.85
CA GLU A 136 -21.08 -46.18 -10.61
C GLU A 136 -19.84 -47.06 -10.73
N THR A 137 -19.29 -47.17 -11.93
CA THR A 137 -18.08 -47.98 -12.13
C THR A 137 -16.94 -47.40 -11.29
N GLU A 138 -16.03 -48.24 -10.76
CA GLU A 138 -14.87 -47.76 -9.97
C GLU A 138 -14.10 -46.64 -10.71
N ASP A 139 -13.97 -46.79 -12.03
CA ASP A 139 -13.38 -45.78 -12.93
C ASP A 139 -14.17 -44.45 -12.96
N GLU A 140 -15.51 -44.47 -12.89
CA GLU A 140 -16.34 -43.27 -12.84
C GLU A 140 -16.26 -42.58 -11.48
N LEU A 141 -16.23 -43.35 -10.40
CA LEU A 141 -16.05 -42.82 -9.04
C LEU A 141 -14.68 -42.17 -8.88
N GLU A 142 -13.61 -42.81 -9.37
CA GLU A 142 -12.25 -42.25 -9.35
C GLU A 142 -12.14 -40.96 -10.17
N ARG A 143 -12.77 -40.91 -11.35
CA ARG A 143 -12.83 -39.68 -12.18
C ARG A 143 -13.57 -38.54 -11.48
N LYS A 144 -14.66 -38.84 -10.79
CA LYS A 144 -15.43 -37.84 -10.03
C LYS A 144 -14.63 -37.32 -8.83
N ASN A 145 -13.95 -38.21 -8.10
CA ASN A 145 -13.08 -37.82 -6.99
C ASN A 145 -11.93 -36.93 -7.45
N LEU A 146 -11.23 -37.29 -8.54
CA LEU A 146 -10.19 -36.47 -9.16
C LEU A 146 -10.71 -35.11 -9.67
N ALA A 147 -11.95 -35.06 -10.18
CA ALA A 147 -12.58 -33.81 -10.61
C ALA A 147 -12.97 -32.92 -9.42
N TYR A 148 -13.47 -33.54 -8.34
CA TYR A 148 -13.77 -32.86 -7.09
C TYR A 148 -12.51 -32.29 -6.44
N GLU A 149 -11.46 -33.09 -6.31
CA GLU A 149 -10.15 -32.65 -5.80
C GLU A 149 -9.59 -31.50 -6.62
N ARG A 150 -9.57 -31.59 -7.95
CA ARG A 150 -9.15 -30.47 -8.82
C ARG A 150 -9.94 -29.19 -8.55
N THR A 151 -11.26 -29.32 -8.37
CA THR A 151 -12.13 -28.17 -8.11
C THR A 151 -11.81 -27.55 -6.74
N GLU A 152 -11.62 -28.36 -5.70
CA GLU A 152 -11.19 -27.91 -4.37
C GLU A 152 -9.83 -27.20 -4.42
N TYR A 153 -8.84 -27.77 -5.13
CA TYR A 153 -7.54 -27.13 -5.33
C TYR A 153 -7.64 -25.77 -6.03
N GLU A 154 -8.44 -25.66 -7.09
CA GLU A 154 -8.66 -24.39 -7.80
C GLU A 154 -9.34 -23.34 -6.90
N ILE A 155 -10.30 -23.74 -6.07
CA ILE A 155 -10.96 -22.84 -5.10
C ILE A 155 -9.95 -22.34 -4.07
N ILE A 156 -9.14 -23.24 -3.50
CA ILE A 156 -8.10 -22.90 -2.52
C ILE A 156 -7.08 -21.95 -3.14
N GLU A 157 -6.61 -22.20 -4.37
CA GLU A 157 -5.66 -21.34 -5.07
C GLU A 157 -6.24 -19.94 -5.30
N GLN A 158 -7.50 -19.85 -5.72
CA GLN A 158 -8.19 -18.57 -5.91
C GLN A 158 -8.35 -17.80 -4.59
N GLN A 159 -8.75 -18.48 -3.52
CA GLN A 159 -8.89 -17.88 -2.19
C GLN A 159 -7.54 -17.38 -1.67
N ASN A 160 -6.49 -18.19 -1.78
CA ASN A 160 -5.12 -17.81 -1.42
C ASN A 160 -4.69 -16.56 -2.18
N LYS A 161 -4.90 -16.53 -3.50
CA LYS A 161 -4.57 -15.36 -4.34
C LYS A 161 -5.29 -14.09 -3.89
N VAL A 162 -6.58 -14.17 -3.56
CA VAL A 162 -7.35 -13.02 -3.04
C VAL A 162 -6.79 -12.57 -1.69
N HIS A 163 -6.45 -13.52 -0.81
CA HIS A 163 -5.83 -13.22 0.48
C HIS A 163 -4.49 -12.48 0.32
N VAL A 164 -3.59 -12.98 -0.54
CA VAL A 164 -2.29 -12.34 -0.86
C VAL A 164 -2.49 -10.89 -1.31
N MET A 165 -3.48 -10.67 -2.19
CA MET A 165 -3.77 -9.35 -2.74
C MET A 165 -4.33 -8.41 -1.66
N ALA A 166 -5.25 -8.87 -0.82
CA ALA A 166 -5.79 -8.08 0.28
C ALA A 166 -4.69 -7.65 1.26
N GLU A 167 -3.79 -8.57 1.61
CA GLU A 167 -2.69 -8.29 2.54
C GLU A 167 -1.69 -7.29 1.94
N SER A 168 -1.35 -7.45 0.65
CA SER A 168 -0.48 -6.50 -0.06
C SER A 168 -1.04 -5.07 -0.08
N ILE A 169 -2.36 -4.91 -0.23
CA ILE A 169 -3.04 -3.61 -0.13
C ILE A 169 -2.93 -3.07 1.30
N LYS A 170 -3.24 -3.91 2.30
CA LYS A 170 -3.26 -3.55 3.72
C LYS A 170 -1.90 -3.05 4.21
N ARG A 171 -0.81 -3.64 3.72
CA ARG A 171 0.58 -3.18 3.98
C ARG A 171 0.80 -1.73 3.57
N VAL A 172 0.44 -1.39 2.34
CA VAL A 172 0.58 -0.01 1.83
C VAL A 172 -0.38 0.94 2.56
N GLN A 173 -1.62 0.53 2.81
CA GLN A 173 -2.59 1.33 3.56
C GLN A 173 -2.13 1.63 4.98
N THR A 174 -1.55 0.65 5.66
CA THR A 174 -0.98 0.81 7.01
C THR A 174 0.13 1.85 7.00
N PHE A 175 1.05 1.77 6.03
CA PHE A 175 2.12 2.74 5.88
C PHE A 175 1.59 4.17 5.60
N LEU A 176 0.66 4.31 4.67
CA LEU A 176 0.04 5.61 4.37
C LEU A 176 -0.69 6.18 5.60
N LYS A 177 -1.39 5.33 6.36
CA LYS A 177 -2.08 5.74 7.59
C LYS A 177 -1.11 6.20 8.66
N MET A 178 0.03 5.53 8.81
CA MET A 178 1.09 5.94 9.72
C MET A 178 1.59 7.36 9.37
N LEU A 179 1.91 7.61 8.09
CA LEU A 179 2.34 8.93 7.62
C LEU A 179 1.25 9.99 7.86
N GLN A 180 0.02 9.69 7.45
CA GLN A 180 -1.15 10.55 7.65
C GLN A 180 -1.30 10.95 9.13
N ASN A 181 -1.19 10.00 10.05
CA ASN A 181 -1.31 10.28 11.49
C ASN A 181 -0.23 11.27 11.96
N GLN A 182 1.00 11.19 11.43
CA GLN A 182 2.05 12.14 11.77
C GLN A 182 1.80 13.51 11.15
N PHE A 183 1.38 13.55 9.88
CA PHE A 183 1.06 14.80 9.18
C PHE A 183 -0.05 15.56 9.89
N GLN A 184 -1.14 14.88 10.25
CA GLN A 184 -2.25 15.49 10.98
C GLN A 184 -1.81 16.04 12.35
N LYS A 185 -0.97 15.30 13.09
CA LYS A 185 -0.40 15.79 14.36
C LYS A 185 0.44 17.06 14.20
N ILE A 186 1.17 17.20 13.10
CA ILE A 186 1.93 18.41 12.77
C ILE A 186 0.94 19.52 12.44
N TYR A 187 0.00 19.26 11.54
CA TYR A 187 -1.00 20.23 11.12
C TYR A 187 -1.78 20.81 12.30
N TYR A 188 -2.31 19.98 13.21
CA TYR A 188 -3.05 20.47 14.38
C TYR A 188 -2.23 21.32 15.35
N LYS A 189 -0.91 21.11 15.39
CA LYS A 189 0.00 21.92 16.23
C LYS A 189 0.08 23.36 15.71
N TYR A 190 -0.02 23.54 14.39
CA TYR A 190 0.16 24.84 13.73
C TYR A 190 -1.14 25.42 13.17
N GLN A 191 -2.27 24.71 13.24
CA GLN A 191 -3.55 25.14 12.64
C GLN A 191 -4.04 26.51 13.10
N ASN A 192 -3.75 26.91 14.35
CA ASN A 192 -4.19 28.21 14.89
C ASN A 192 -3.42 29.41 14.30
N LEU A 193 -2.34 29.15 13.54
CA LEU A 193 -1.57 30.19 12.87
C LEU A 193 -2.17 30.60 11.51
N PHE A 194 -3.18 29.86 11.03
CA PHE A 194 -3.72 30.02 9.68
C PHE A 194 -5.24 30.18 9.73
N CYS A 195 -5.76 31.22 9.07
CA CYS A 195 -7.21 31.48 8.98
C CYS A 195 -7.76 30.90 7.68
N GLY A 196 -8.62 29.88 7.80
CA GLY A 196 -9.36 29.26 6.70
C GLY A 196 -8.72 27.97 6.19
N SER A 197 -9.53 26.92 6.04
CA SER A 197 -9.10 25.61 5.57
C SER A 197 -9.74 25.28 4.23
N ASN A 198 -9.12 25.79 3.18
CA ASN A 198 -9.40 25.37 1.81
C ASN A 198 -8.73 24.02 1.60
N LEU A 199 -9.54 22.97 1.54
CA LEU A 199 -9.09 21.61 1.31
C LEU A 199 -9.35 21.22 -0.14
N VAL A 200 -8.39 20.55 -0.79
CA VAL A 200 -8.54 19.99 -2.13
C VAL A 200 -8.47 18.47 -2.03
N ILE A 201 -9.39 17.78 -2.70
CA ILE A 201 -9.29 16.35 -2.98
C ILE A 201 -9.00 16.15 -4.47
N ASP A 202 -7.93 15.42 -4.75
CA ASP A 202 -7.50 15.06 -6.11
C ASP A 202 -6.66 13.76 -6.09
N GLU A 203 -6.30 13.22 -7.26
CA GLU A 203 -5.46 12.04 -7.41
C GLU A 203 -4.02 12.33 -7.86
N GLN A 204 -3.10 11.70 -7.12
CA GLN A 204 -1.69 11.60 -7.47
C GLN A 204 -1.39 10.20 -8.02
N LEU A 205 -0.70 10.15 -9.17
CA LEU A 205 -0.19 8.89 -9.72
C LEU A 205 1.31 8.79 -9.46
N ILE A 206 1.71 7.87 -8.59
CA ILE A 206 3.11 7.61 -8.23
C ILE A 206 3.68 6.64 -9.27
N LYS A 207 4.61 7.14 -10.11
CA LYS A 207 5.21 6.37 -11.20
C LYS A 207 5.80 5.04 -10.68
N PHE A 208 5.30 3.93 -11.22
CA PHE A 208 5.77 2.59 -10.88
C PHE A 208 5.50 1.63 -12.04
N PHE A 209 6.51 0.84 -12.42
CA PHE A 209 6.44 -0.11 -13.53
C PHE A 209 6.60 -1.58 -13.10
N GLY A 210 6.72 -1.85 -11.80
CA GLY A 210 6.81 -3.22 -11.30
C GLY A 210 5.49 -3.98 -11.43
N ARG A 211 5.56 -5.30 -11.18
CA ARG A 211 4.39 -6.18 -11.20
C ARG A 211 3.57 -6.00 -9.93
N ILE A 212 2.62 -5.06 -9.95
CA ILE A 212 1.67 -4.84 -8.87
C ILE A 212 0.25 -4.81 -9.42
N PHE A 213 -0.65 -5.57 -8.82
CA PHE A 213 -2.00 -5.83 -9.36
C PHE A 213 -2.93 -4.61 -9.27
N PHE A 214 -2.65 -3.64 -8.39
CA PHE A 214 -3.40 -2.39 -8.28
C PHE A 214 -2.77 -1.20 -9.02
N SER A 215 -1.77 -1.45 -9.89
CA SER A 215 -1.23 -0.38 -10.75
C SER A 215 -2.32 0.17 -11.68
N GLN A 216 -2.39 1.48 -11.80
CA GLN A 216 -3.32 2.17 -12.70
C GLN A 216 -2.61 2.69 -13.93
N PHE A 217 -3.34 2.68 -15.06
CA PHE A 217 -2.94 3.33 -16.29
C PHE A 217 -3.79 4.57 -16.50
N ASN A 218 -3.16 5.73 -16.65
CA ASN A 218 -3.82 6.99 -16.98
C ASN A 218 -3.05 7.69 -18.10
N PRO A 219 -3.57 7.70 -19.35
CA PRO A 219 -2.87 8.28 -20.49
C PRO A 219 -2.69 9.79 -20.39
N SER A 220 -3.51 10.47 -19.58
CA SER A 220 -3.48 11.93 -19.41
C SER A 220 -2.42 12.39 -18.41
N LYS A 221 -1.81 11.50 -17.63
CA LYS A 221 -0.76 11.84 -16.66
C LYS A 221 0.63 11.65 -17.28
N PRO A 222 1.65 12.45 -16.87
CA PRO A 222 3.01 12.36 -17.45
C PRO A 222 3.63 10.97 -17.31
N ALA A 223 3.48 10.35 -16.14
CA ALA A 223 3.72 8.93 -15.96
C ALA A 223 2.42 8.19 -16.31
N LYS A 224 2.41 7.41 -17.40
CA LYS A 224 1.18 6.73 -17.83
C LYS A 224 0.76 5.59 -16.92
N ARG A 225 1.69 5.02 -16.14
CA ARG A 225 1.44 3.88 -15.25
C ARG A 225 2.04 4.13 -13.87
N GLY A 226 1.29 3.78 -12.82
CA GLY A 226 1.73 3.96 -11.44
C GLY A 226 0.75 3.49 -10.39
N ILE A 227 1.05 3.77 -9.13
CA ILE A 227 0.17 3.57 -7.99
C ILE A 227 -0.67 4.84 -7.83
N LEU A 228 -1.99 4.70 -7.86
CA LEU A 228 -2.91 5.83 -7.70
C LEU A 228 -3.22 6.02 -6.22
N VAL A 229 -2.95 7.21 -5.70
CA VAL A 229 -3.28 7.61 -4.34
C VAL A 229 -4.11 8.88 -4.42
N ARG A 230 -5.29 8.87 -3.81
CA ARG A 230 -6.12 10.06 -3.64
C ARG A 230 -5.62 10.81 -2.42
N THR A 231 -5.58 12.13 -2.49
CA THR A 231 -5.03 12.95 -1.41
C THR A 231 -5.97 14.08 -1.05
N CYS A 232 -6.09 14.35 0.25
CA CYS A 232 -6.69 15.58 0.76
C CYS A 232 -5.57 16.53 1.19
N VAL A 233 -5.55 17.74 0.65
CA VAL A 233 -4.46 18.71 0.79
C VAL A 233 -5.00 20.05 1.27
N ASP A 234 -4.32 20.68 2.22
CA ASP A 234 -4.55 22.09 2.57
C ASP A 234 -3.89 22.99 1.53
N CYS A 235 -4.67 23.86 0.90
CA CYS A 235 -4.19 24.73 -0.19
C CYS A 235 -3.22 25.81 0.28
N PHE A 236 -3.39 26.30 1.51
CA PHE A 236 -2.59 27.41 2.02
C PHE A 236 -1.19 26.91 2.39
N LEU A 237 -1.12 25.76 3.08
CA LEU A 237 0.13 25.14 3.50
C LEU A 237 0.76 24.24 2.42
N ASN A 238 0.04 23.93 1.35
CA ASN A 238 0.39 22.88 0.39
C ASN A 238 0.74 21.57 1.10
N PHE A 239 -0.07 21.21 2.10
CA PHE A 239 0.24 20.16 3.06
C PHE A 239 -0.76 19.01 2.99
N VAL A 240 -0.27 17.77 2.85
CA VAL A 240 -1.11 16.58 2.75
C VAL A 240 -1.68 16.21 4.11
N LEU A 241 -3.01 16.11 4.21
CA LEU A 241 -3.74 15.78 5.44
C LEU A 241 -4.27 14.35 5.47
N SER A 242 -4.57 13.78 4.30
CA SER A 242 -5.03 12.39 4.19
C SER A 242 -4.65 11.80 2.85
N MET A 243 -4.43 10.48 2.85
CA MET A 243 -4.08 9.70 1.67
C MET A 243 -4.94 8.43 1.65
N ASP A 244 -5.50 8.10 0.49
CA ASP A 244 -6.34 6.93 0.27
C ASP A 244 -5.83 6.17 -0.96
N LEU A 245 -5.35 4.94 -0.75
CA LEU A 245 -4.86 4.08 -1.82
C LEU A 245 -6.03 3.59 -2.67
N TYR A 246 -5.95 3.77 -3.98
CA TYR A 246 -6.90 3.14 -4.90
C TYR A 246 -6.41 1.74 -5.29
N ALA A 247 -7.22 0.74 -4.97
CA ALA A 247 -7.00 -0.64 -5.41
C ALA A 247 -8.19 -1.24 -6.18
N GLY A 248 -9.11 -0.38 -6.62
CA GLY A 248 -10.19 -0.75 -7.53
C GLY A 248 -11.21 -1.67 -6.86
N LYS A 249 -11.49 -2.83 -7.46
CA LYS A 249 -12.51 -3.77 -6.94
C LYS A 249 -12.14 -4.41 -5.59
N LEU A 250 -10.86 -4.36 -5.22
CA LEU A 250 -10.33 -5.04 -4.03
C LEU A 250 -10.50 -4.20 -2.76
N THR A 251 -10.84 -2.92 -2.90
CA THR A 251 -11.12 -2.03 -1.77
C THR A 251 -12.59 -1.63 -1.78
N LYS A 252 -13.28 -1.92 -0.67
CA LYS A 252 -14.70 -1.59 -0.52
C LYS A 252 -14.88 -0.07 -0.57
N GLY A 253 -15.81 0.39 -1.41
CA GLY A 253 -16.15 1.81 -1.54
C GLY A 253 -15.25 2.61 -2.48
N ASP A 254 -14.35 1.99 -3.25
CA ASP A 254 -13.48 2.70 -4.21
C ASP A 254 -14.20 3.25 -5.45
N ARG A 255 -15.48 2.93 -5.60
CA ARG A 255 -16.38 3.45 -6.64
C ARG A 255 -17.45 4.38 -6.09
N ASP A 256 -17.61 4.45 -4.77
CA ASP A 256 -18.57 5.34 -4.16
C ASP A 256 -17.85 6.63 -3.75
N VAL A 257 -18.17 7.71 -4.45
CA VAL A 257 -17.56 9.04 -4.24
C VAL A 257 -17.70 9.49 -2.78
N MET A 258 -18.86 9.24 -2.16
CA MET A 258 -19.09 9.64 -0.78
C MET A 258 -18.20 8.85 0.19
N SER A 259 -18.09 7.53 0.02
CA SER A 259 -17.19 6.69 0.80
C SER A 259 -15.72 7.14 0.70
N ILE A 260 -15.28 7.58 -0.48
CA ILE A 260 -13.92 8.09 -0.69
C ILE A 260 -13.71 9.39 0.08
N ILE A 261 -14.63 10.36 -0.08
CA ILE A 261 -14.56 11.64 0.62
C ILE A 261 -14.61 11.42 2.15
N ASP A 262 -15.43 10.47 2.62
CA ASP A 262 -15.50 10.11 4.04
C ASP A 262 -14.17 9.61 4.59
N ARG A 263 -13.46 8.74 3.84
CA ARG A 263 -12.13 8.28 4.23
C ARG A 263 -11.11 9.43 4.24
N LEU A 264 -11.14 10.27 3.22
CA LEU A 264 -10.21 11.39 3.06
C LEU A 264 -10.44 12.53 4.06
N LEU A 265 -11.67 12.73 4.53
CA LEU A 265 -12.02 13.72 5.55
C LEU A 265 -12.13 13.12 6.95
N CYS A 266 -11.63 11.89 7.16
CA CYS A 266 -11.64 11.20 8.45
C CYS A 266 -10.57 11.77 9.40
N PHE A 267 -10.74 13.03 9.78
CA PHE A 267 -9.87 13.78 10.69
C PHE A 267 -10.61 15.03 11.22
N LYS A 268 -10.04 15.72 12.22
CA LYS A 268 -10.65 16.93 12.76
C LYS A 268 -10.53 18.06 11.74
N LEU A 269 -11.65 18.38 11.09
CA LEU A 269 -11.69 19.47 10.11
C LEU A 269 -11.52 20.82 10.80
N PRO A 270 -10.83 21.78 10.18
CA PRO A 270 -10.74 23.13 10.73
C PRO A 270 -12.07 23.88 10.55
N TYR A 271 -12.21 24.98 11.28
CA TYR A 271 -13.43 25.78 11.26
C TYR A 271 -13.64 26.42 9.88
N GLN A 272 -14.90 26.49 9.42
CA GLN A 272 -15.29 27.03 8.11
C GLN A 272 -14.56 26.39 6.92
N THR A 273 -14.42 25.07 6.95
CA THR A 273 -13.78 24.30 5.86
C THR A 273 -14.50 24.49 4.53
N LYS A 274 -13.73 24.74 3.48
CA LYS A 274 -14.17 24.72 2.09
C LYS A 274 -13.50 23.54 1.39
N LEU A 275 -14.28 22.69 0.75
CA LEU A 275 -13.82 21.54 0.02
C LEU A 275 -13.88 21.83 -1.47
N PHE A 276 -12.74 21.72 -2.13
CA PHE A 276 -12.56 21.84 -3.56
C PHE A 276 -12.34 20.45 -4.14
N CYS A 277 -13.11 20.11 -5.17
CA CYS A 277 -13.01 18.82 -5.83
C CYS A 277 -13.10 18.96 -7.36
N ASP A 278 -12.57 17.97 -8.07
CA ASP A 278 -12.78 17.86 -9.50
C ASP A 278 -14.23 17.42 -9.86
N ASN A 279 -14.50 17.28 -11.15
CA ASN A 279 -15.82 16.87 -11.63
C ASN A 279 -16.15 15.40 -11.31
N TRP A 280 -15.15 14.53 -11.16
CA TRP A 280 -15.33 13.11 -10.85
C TRP A 280 -15.93 12.92 -9.45
N TYR A 281 -15.54 13.77 -8.50
CA TYR A 281 -16.12 13.79 -7.14
C TYR A 281 -17.46 14.54 -7.03
N THR A 282 -17.93 15.20 -8.09
CA THR A 282 -19.07 16.12 -7.99
C THR A 282 -20.38 15.46 -8.43
N THR A 283 -21.25 15.18 -7.47
CA THR A 283 -22.66 14.81 -7.72
C THR A 283 -23.60 15.53 -6.76
N LEU A 284 -24.86 15.73 -7.13
CA LEU A 284 -25.86 16.38 -6.27
C LEU A 284 -25.98 15.74 -4.88
N SER A 285 -26.01 14.41 -4.82
CA SER A 285 -26.11 13.68 -3.55
C SER A 285 -24.86 13.90 -2.67
N VAL A 286 -23.68 13.98 -3.27
CA VAL A 286 -22.43 14.24 -2.54
C VAL A 286 -22.42 15.66 -1.99
N VAL A 287 -22.73 16.66 -2.83
CA VAL A 287 -22.77 18.08 -2.42
C VAL A 287 -23.72 18.28 -1.25
N ASP A 288 -24.93 17.75 -1.36
CA ASP A 288 -25.97 17.85 -0.34
C ASP A 288 -25.57 17.17 0.98
N LYS A 289 -24.86 16.03 0.93
CA LYS A 289 -24.30 15.37 2.14
C LYS A 289 -23.17 16.18 2.79
N ILE A 290 -22.32 16.83 1.99
CA ILE A 290 -21.18 17.61 2.49
C ILE A 290 -21.64 18.93 3.12
N ILE A 291 -22.57 19.63 2.48
CA ILE A 291 -23.13 20.88 3.02
C ILE A 291 -23.83 20.65 4.36
N ARG A 292 -24.56 19.53 4.52
CA ARG A 292 -25.16 19.15 5.82
C ARG A 292 -24.14 18.95 6.95
N ARG A 293 -22.86 18.75 6.62
CA ARG A 293 -21.75 18.67 7.60
C ARG A 293 -21.11 20.03 7.88
N ASN A 294 -21.74 21.13 7.44
CA ASN A 294 -21.23 22.49 7.55
C ASN A 294 -19.87 22.70 6.85
N ILE A 295 -19.68 22.00 5.73
CA ILE A 295 -18.52 22.14 4.85
C ILE A 295 -19.02 22.79 3.56
N GLN A 296 -18.41 23.89 3.14
CA GLN A 296 -18.73 24.49 1.85
C GLN A 296 -18.13 23.62 0.74
N TYR A 297 -18.86 23.36 -0.34
CA TYR A 297 -18.39 22.53 -1.44
C TYR A 297 -18.26 23.38 -2.70
N ILE A 298 -17.11 23.28 -3.36
CA ILE A 298 -16.82 23.88 -4.66
C ILE A 298 -16.31 22.75 -5.55
N GLY A 299 -16.95 22.52 -6.69
CA GLY A 299 -16.51 21.49 -7.62
C GLY A 299 -16.99 21.78 -9.02
N GLY A 300 -16.28 21.24 -10.00
CA GLY A 300 -16.71 21.40 -11.38
C GLY A 300 -17.82 20.44 -11.75
N ILE A 301 -18.65 20.83 -12.71
CA ILE A 301 -19.83 20.07 -13.15
C ILE A 301 -19.65 19.63 -14.60
N ILE A 302 -19.99 18.37 -14.88
CA ILE A 302 -20.08 17.87 -16.26
C ILE A 302 -21.43 18.29 -16.84
N LYS A 303 -21.44 18.79 -18.09
CA LYS A 303 -22.63 19.35 -18.78
C LYS A 303 -23.93 18.54 -18.61
N GLN A 304 -23.84 17.21 -18.66
CA GLN A 304 -25.00 16.31 -18.57
C GLN A 304 -25.75 16.38 -17.22
N ASN A 305 -25.08 16.82 -16.15
CA ASN A 305 -25.68 16.95 -14.82
C ASN A 305 -26.11 18.40 -14.50
N GLN A 306 -25.92 19.36 -15.42
CA GLN A 306 -26.23 20.77 -15.18
C GLN A 306 -27.74 21.00 -15.02
N GLU A 307 -28.57 20.37 -15.85
CA GLU A 307 -30.04 20.54 -15.81
C GLU A 307 -30.64 20.14 -14.45
N SER A 308 -30.14 19.06 -13.86
CA SER A 308 -30.52 18.56 -12.53
C SER A 308 -30.20 19.56 -11.41
N ILE A 309 -29.11 20.31 -11.55
CA ILE A 309 -28.55 21.22 -10.53
C ILE A 309 -29.27 22.58 -10.54
N TYR A 310 -29.61 23.10 -11.72
CA TYR A 310 -30.40 24.34 -11.83
C TYR A 310 -31.75 24.24 -11.13
N THR A 311 -32.31 23.04 -11.02
CA THR A 311 -33.58 22.77 -10.33
C THR A 311 -33.45 22.86 -8.79
N GLN A 312 -32.25 22.69 -8.23
CA GLN A 312 -32.02 22.61 -6.78
C GLN A 312 -31.41 23.88 -6.13
N LYS A 313 -31.19 24.97 -6.88
CA LYS A 313 -30.58 26.24 -6.39
C LYS A 313 -29.29 26.04 -5.58
N ILE A 314 -28.44 25.12 -5.99
CA ILE A 314 -27.09 25.00 -5.43
C ILE A 314 -26.21 26.03 -6.13
N ILE A 315 -25.59 26.93 -5.35
CA ILE A 315 -24.56 27.83 -5.87
C ILE A 315 -23.29 27.00 -5.99
N VAL A 316 -22.80 26.88 -7.22
CA VAL A 316 -21.60 26.13 -7.61
C VAL A 316 -20.43 27.08 -7.74
#